data_AF-A0A4Y2VBI8-F1
#
_entry.id   AF-A0A4Y2VBI8-F1
#
_cell.length_a   1.000
_cell.length_b   1.000
_cell.length_c   1.000
_cell.angle_alpha   90.00
_cell.angle_beta   90.00
_cell.angle_gamma   90.00
#
_symmetry.space_group_name_H-M   'P 1'
#
loop_
_entity.id
_entity.type
_entity.pdbx_description
1 polymer ?
#
loop_
_entity_poly.entity_id
_entity_poly.type
_entity_poly.pdbx_seq_one_letter_code
_entity_poly.pdbx_strand_id
1 'polypeptide(L)'
;MELSASKIQRKGRRTAFSLSSKRAESELSKEVSDLKTLLILRIQLCDKFQRLDNCQNAVSEKLLQTKEGEQLFSDYLEESEDHRHGILELCIKIDSKLQEFAFPNEKENKSLNYLK
;
A
#
# COMPACT_ATOMS: atom_id res chain seq x y z
N MET A 1 -15.31 -26.53 1.19
CA MET A 1 -15.24 -25.84 2.50
C MET A 1 -14.00 -24.93 2.63
N GLU A 2 -12.92 -25.19 1.89
CA GLU A 2 -11.66 -24.41 1.93
C GLU A 2 -11.69 -23.01 1.27
N LEU A 3 -12.43 -22.84 0.17
CA LEU A 3 -12.44 -21.58 -0.58
C LEU A 3 -13.15 -20.44 0.17
N SER A 4 -14.22 -20.74 0.92
CA SER A 4 -14.95 -19.75 1.72
C SER A 4 -14.07 -19.20 2.85
N ALA A 5 -13.30 -20.05 3.53
CA ALA A 5 -12.35 -19.63 4.56
C ALA A 5 -11.25 -18.72 3.99
N SER A 6 -10.66 -19.09 2.83
CA SER A 6 -9.66 -18.25 2.16
C SER A 6 -10.24 -16.90 1.71
N LYS A 7 -11.50 -16.86 1.23
CA LYS A 7 -12.21 -15.61 0.88
C LYS A 7 -12.43 -14.71 2.11
N ILE A 8 -12.78 -15.28 3.27
CA ILE A 8 -12.92 -14.54 4.54
C ILE A 8 -11.57 -13.97 4.99
N GLN A 9 -10.51 -14.79 4.94
CA GLN A 9 -9.16 -14.35 5.29
C GLN A 9 -8.70 -13.19 4.40
N ARG A 10 -8.91 -13.28 3.08
CA ARG A 10 -8.64 -12.19 2.12
C ARG A 10 -9.38 -10.92 2.50
N LYS A 11 -10.69 -11.00 2.79
CA LYS A 11 -11.50 -9.85 3.21
C LYS A 11 -10.91 -9.18 4.47
N GLY A 12 -10.55 -9.98 5.47
CA GLY A 12 -9.91 -9.47 6.69
C GLY A 12 -8.57 -8.77 6.41
N ARG A 13 -7.72 -9.37 5.57
CA ARG A 13 -6.44 -8.77 5.16
C ARG A 13 -6.64 -7.48 4.38
N ARG A 14 -7.60 -7.43 3.46
CA ARG A 14 -7.96 -6.23 2.71
C ARG A 14 -8.41 -5.11 3.64
N THR A 15 -9.31 -5.38 4.59
CA THR A 15 -9.74 -4.38 5.57
C THR A 15 -8.56 -3.85 6.40
N ALA A 16 -7.71 -4.74 6.91
CA ALA A 16 -6.53 -4.34 7.67
C ALA A 16 -5.55 -3.50 6.83
N PHE A 17 -5.41 -3.86 5.55
CA PHE A 17 -4.61 -3.13 4.58
C PHE A 17 -5.17 -1.72 4.31
N SER A 18 -6.47 -1.61 4.02
CA SER A 18 -7.14 -0.32 3.76
C SER A 18 -7.05 0.63 4.97
N LEU A 19 -7.13 0.10 6.19
CA LEU A 19 -6.95 0.90 7.40
C LEU A 19 -5.53 1.47 7.51
N SER A 20 -4.51 0.66 7.20
CA SER A 20 -3.12 1.14 7.15
C SER A 20 -2.88 2.16 6.03
N SER A 21 -3.51 1.97 4.87
CA SER A 21 -3.43 2.92 3.74
C SER A 21 -3.99 4.28 4.12
N LYS A 22 -5.21 4.32 4.68
CA LYS A 22 -5.84 5.56 5.15
C LYS A 22 -4.98 6.28 6.20
N ARG A 23 -4.34 5.52 7.09
CA ARG A 23 -3.41 6.08 8.07
C ARG A 23 -2.19 6.72 7.40
N ALA A 24 -1.64 6.08 6.38
CA ALA A 24 -0.53 6.64 5.61
C ALA A 24 -0.93 7.89 4.81
N GLU A 25 -2.09 7.89 4.16
CA GLU A 25 -2.63 9.07 3.48
C GLU A 25 -2.81 10.23 4.46
N SER A 26 -3.36 9.97 5.64
CA SER A 26 -3.53 10.98 6.70
C SER A 26 -2.20 11.51 7.25
N GLU A 27 -1.12 10.72 7.24
CA GLU A 27 0.20 11.20 7.66
C GLU A 27 0.85 12.04 6.55
N LEU A 28 0.70 11.62 5.30
CA LEU A 28 1.22 12.31 4.12
C LEU A 28 0.58 13.68 3.90
N SER A 29 -0.71 13.83 4.25
CA SER A 29 -1.45 15.09 4.12
C SER A 29 -1.12 16.13 5.18
N LYS A 30 -0.34 15.78 6.21
CA LYS A 30 0.14 16.74 7.22
C LYS A 30 1.19 17.66 6.62
N GLU A 31 1.15 18.93 7.05
CA GLU A 31 2.19 19.93 6.72
C GLU A 31 3.56 19.49 7.24
N VAL A 32 3.61 18.99 8.48
CA VAL A 32 4.80 18.41 9.10
C VAL A 32 4.51 16.94 9.40
N SER A 33 4.99 16.05 8.54
CA SER A 33 4.90 14.60 8.75
C SER A 33 6.04 14.12 9.64
N ASP A 34 5.77 13.19 10.56
CA ASP A 34 6.83 12.56 11.35
C ASP A 34 7.54 11.48 10.51
N LEU A 35 8.82 11.70 10.22
CA LEU A 35 9.66 10.78 9.45
C LEU A 35 9.71 9.37 10.03
N LYS A 36 9.75 9.23 11.36
CA LYS A 36 9.74 7.89 11.99
C LYS A 36 8.41 7.20 11.75
N THR A 37 7.30 7.94 11.88
CA THR A 37 5.97 7.44 11.58
C THR A 37 5.83 7.03 10.12
N LEU A 38 6.30 7.85 9.16
CA LEU A 38 6.28 7.52 7.73
C LEU A 38 7.08 6.24 7.42
N LEU A 39 8.27 6.08 8.00
CA LEU A 39 9.08 4.87 7.81
C LEU A 39 8.38 3.61 8.34
N ILE A 40 7.79 3.70 9.54
CA ILE A 40 7.02 2.60 10.14
C ILE A 40 5.82 2.24 9.26
N LEU A 41 5.09 3.25 8.77
CA LEU A 41 3.93 3.06 7.89
C LEU A 41 4.35 2.41 6.57
N ARG A 42 5.48 2.80 5.99
CA ARG A 42 6.04 2.18 4.78
C ARG A 42 6.29 0.69 4.95
N ILE A 43 6.98 0.32 6.03
CA ILE A 43 7.29 -1.09 6.34
C ILE A 43 5.99 -1.88 6.57
N GLN A 44 5.05 -1.31 7.32
CA GLN A 44 3.76 -1.95 7.59
C GLN A 44 2.91 -2.14 6.34
N LEU A 45 2.91 -1.16 5.42
CA LEU A 45 2.21 -1.27 4.15
C LEU A 45 2.81 -2.38 3.29
N CYS A 46 4.14 -2.47 3.19
CA CYS A 46 4.82 -3.56 2.48
C CYS A 46 4.44 -4.94 3.04
N ASP A 47 4.58 -5.14 4.35
CA ASP A 47 4.27 -6.43 4.98
C ASP A 47 2.81 -6.83 4.78
N LYS A 48 1.88 -5.89 4.97
CA LYS A 48 0.44 -6.15 4.78
C LYS A 48 0.10 -6.42 3.32
N PHE A 49 0.71 -5.69 2.40
CA PHE A 49 0.54 -5.89 0.97
C PHE A 49 1.02 -7.28 0.56
N GLN A 50 2.24 -7.67 0.94
CA GLN A 50 2.78 -8.99 0.62
C GLN A 50 1.88 -10.13 1.15
N ARG A 51 1.36 -9.97 2.37
CA ARG A 51 0.44 -10.95 2.96
C ARG A 51 -0.91 -10.99 2.25
N LEU A 52 -1.41 -9.85 1.77
CA LEU A 52 -2.64 -9.78 0.99
C LEU A 52 -2.44 -10.46 -0.37
N ASP A 53 -1.33 -10.15 -1.06
CA ASP A 53 -0.96 -10.72 -2.35
C ASP A 53 -0.83 -12.25 -2.30
N ASN A 54 -0.10 -12.78 -1.30
CA ASN A 54 -0.01 -14.22 -1.09
C ASN A 54 -1.39 -14.87 -0.85
N CYS A 55 -2.27 -14.18 -0.10
CA CYS A 55 -3.63 -14.66 0.14
C CYS A 55 -4.49 -14.58 -1.13
N GLN A 56 -4.25 -13.57 -1.97
CA GLN A 56 -4.92 -13.35 -3.24
C GLN A 56 -4.61 -14.49 -4.20
N ASN A 57 -3.32 -14.84 -4.34
CA ASN A 57 -2.83 -15.93 -5.18
C ASN A 57 -3.39 -17.29 -4.75
N ALA A 58 -3.43 -17.57 -3.44
CA ALA A 58 -4.00 -18.80 -2.92
C ALA A 58 -5.52 -18.94 -3.20
N VAL A 59 -6.26 -17.83 -3.24
CA VAL A 59 -7.68 -17.83 -3.62
C VAL A 59 -7.85 -17.99 -5.12
N SER A 60 -7.02 -17.31 -5.92
CA SER A 60 -6.96 -17.42 -7.39
C SER A 60 -6.75 -18.86 -7.86
N GLU A 61 -5.73 -19.53 -7.33
CA GLU A 61 -5.43 -20.93 -7.65
C GLU A 61 -6.62 -21.86 -7.37
N LYS A 62 -7.30 -21.64 -6.24
CA LYS A 62 -8.50 -22.41 -5.87
C LYS A 62 -9.71 -22.09 -6.74
N LEU A 63 -9.86 -20.85 -7.22
CA LEU A 63 -10.95 -20.45 -8.12
C LEU A 63 -10.81 -21.11 -9.50
N LEU A 64 -9.60 -21.15 -10.05
CA LEU A 64 -9.30 -21.80 -11.33
C LEU A 64 -9.60 -23.31 -11.33
N GLN A 65 -9.65 -23.94 -10.16
CA GLN A 65 -10.02 -25.36 -10.01
C GLN A 65 -11.54 -25.59 -10.01
N THR A 66 -12.36 -24.53 -10.07
CA THR A 66 -13.83 -24.64 -10.04
C THR A 66 -14.43 -24.62 -11.45
N LYS A 67 -15.60 -25.27 -11.63
CA LYS A 67 -16.32 -25.34 -12.92
C LYS A 67 -16.77 -23.98 -13.46
N GLU A 68 -16.96 -23.01 -12.57
CA GLU A 68 -17.32 -21.62 -12.86
C GLU A 68 -16.07 -20.70 -12.78
N GLY A 69 -14.88 -21.30 -12.80
CA GLY A 69 -13.64 -20.69 -12.35
C GLY A 69 -13.16 -19.52 -13.19
N GLU A 70 -13.37 -19.52 -14.51
CA GLU A 70 -12.80 -18.50 -15.40
C GLU A 70 -13.44 -17.12 -15.21
N GLN A 71 -14.77 -17.02 -15.20
CA GLN A 71 -15.46 -15.73 -14.98
C GLN A 71 -15.23 -15.23 -13.54
N LEU A 72 -15.37 -16.11 -12.55
CA LEU A 72 -15.14 -15.78 -11.15
C LEU A 72 -13.68 -15.39 -10.88
N PHE A 73 -12.73 -15.91 -11.66
CA PHE A 73 -11.32 -15.53 -11.60
C PHE A 73 -11.06 -14.19 -12.28
N SER A 74 -11.68 -13.92 -13.44
CA SER A 74 -11.51 -12.66 -14.17
C SER A 74 -11.97 -11.45 -13.35
N ASP A 75 -13.23 -11.47 -12.88
CA ASP A 75 -13.79 -10.37 -12.06
C ASP A 75 -12.99 -10.18 -10.76
N TYR A 76 -12.47 -11.28 -10.22
CA TYR A 76 -11.65 -11.30 -9.02
C TYR A 76 -10.25 -10.70 -9.23
N LEU A 77 -9.65 -10.96 -10.39
CA LEU A 77 -8.33 -10.45 -10.77
C LEU A 77 -8.39 -8.93 -11.01
N GLU A 78 -9.44 -8.44 -11.64
CA GLU A 78 -9.65 -7.00 -11.85
C GLU A 78 -9.73 -6.25 -10.51
N GLU A 79 -10.59 -6.71 -9.57
CA GLU A 79 -10.68 -6.12 -8.23
C GLU A 79 -9.32 -6.16 -7.50
N SER A 80 -8.51 -7.20 -7.73
CA SER A 80 -7.16 -7.33 -7.16
C SER A 80 -6.19 -6.25 -7.64
N GLU A 81 -6.14 -6.05 -8.96
CA GLU A 81 -5.14 -5.22 -9.60
C GLU A 81 -5.35 -3.73 -9.29
N ASP A 82 -6.61 -3.29 -9.20
CA ASP A 82 -6.94 -1.92 -8.78
C ASP A 82 -6.41 -1.61 -7.38
N HIS A 83 -6.58 -2.57 -6.45
CA HIS A 83 -6.03 -2.42 -5.11
C HIS A 83 -4.51 -2.39 -5.16
N ARG A 84 -3.88 -3.26 -5.96
CA ARG A 84 -2.42 -3.30 -6.09
C ARG A 84 -1.84 -1.99 -6.61
N HIS A 85 -2.48 -1.36 -7.60
CA HIS A 85 -2.06 -0.10 -8.16
C HIS A 85 -2.07 1.04 -7.12
N GLY A 86 -3.16 1.18 -6.37
CA GLY A 86 -3.26 2.23 -5.34
C GLY A 86 -2.21 2.13 -4.24
N ILE A 87 -1.73 0.91 -3.96
CA ILE A 87 -0.68 0.66 -2.94
C ILE A 87 0.67 1.09 -3.45
N LEU A 88 0.98 0.77 -4.71
CA LEU A 88 2.22 1.16 -5.33
C LEU A 88 2.34 2.69 -5.35
N GLU A 89 1.26 3.40 -5.72
CA GLU A 89 1.22 4.85 -5.66
C GLU A 89 1.47 5.39 -4.24
N LEU A 90 0.82 4.81 -3.23
CA LEU A 90 0.99 5.21 -1.84
C LEU A 90 2.44 5.01 -1.36
N CYS A 91 3.03 3.87 -1.71
CA CYS A 91 4.42 3.58 -1.41
C CYS A 91 5.37 4.59 -2.07
N ILE A 92 5.15 4.91 -3.35
CA ILE A 92 5.91 5.93 -4.08
C ILE A 92 5.77 7.29 -3.39
N LYS A 93 4.55 7.70 -3.01
CA LYS A 93 4.31 8.98 -2.31
C LYS A 93 5.06 9.06 -0.97
N ILE A 94 5.09 7.97 -0.21
CA ILE A 94 5.88 7.89 1.04
C ILE A 94 7.37 8.00 0.74
N ASP A 95 7.87 7.26 -0.25
CA ASP A 95 9.28 7.27 -0.62
C ASP A 95 9.72 8.67 -1.10
N SER A 96 8.91 9.36 -1.91
CA SER A 96 9.15 10.74 -2.33
C SER A 96 9.21 11.70 -1.14
N LYS A 97 8.24 11.62 -0.21
CA LYS A 97 8.24 12.47 0.99
C LYS A 97 9.47 12.19 1.86
N LEU A 98 9.88 10.93 2.02
CA LEU A 98 11.12 10.56 2.73
C LEU A 98 12.38 11.11 2.05
N GLN A 99 12.41 11.14 0.71
CA GLN A 99 13.52 11.74 -0.05
C GLN A 99 13.60 13.26 0.14
N GLU A 100 12.47 13.98 0.21
CA GLU A 100 12.44 15.42 0.51
C GLU A 100 13.09 15.74 1.87
N PHE A 101 12.95 14.85 2.86
CA PHE A 101 13.66 14.99 4.15
C PHE A 101 15.16 14.70 4.06
N ALA A 102 15.58 13.77 3.19
CA ALA A 102 16.98 13.42 3.00
C ALA A 102 17.74 14.49 2.19
N PHE A 103 17.03 15.19 1.29
CA PHE A 103 17.54 16.27 0.45
C PHE A 103 16.60 17.47 0.52
N PRO A 104 16.58 18.23 1.63
CA PRO A 104 15.79 19.45 1.70
C PRO A 104 16.22 20.39 0.57
N ASN A 105 15.27 20.80 -0.27
CA ASN A 105 15.49 21.64 -1.44
C ASN A 105 16.54 22.74 -1.16
N GLU A 106 17.65 22.75 -1.90
CA GLU A 106 18.74 23.75 -1.79
C GLU A 106 18.28 25.21 -2.01
N LYS A 107 17.00 25.43 -2.33
CA LYS A 107 16.41 26.77 -2.50
C LYS A 107 16.25 27.54 -1.19
N GLU A 108 16.18 26.89 -0.03
CA GLU A 108 16.13 27.62 1.26
C GLU A 108 17.52 27.99 1.81
N ASN A 109 18.60 27.32 1.36
CA ASN A 109 19.95 27.61 1.84
C ASN A 109 20.62 28.82 1.17
N LYS A 110 20.01 29.42 0.14
CA LYS A 110 20.54 30.63 -0.51
C LYS A 110 20.10 31.95 0.12
N SER A 111 19.19 31.92 1.09
CA SER A 111 18.70 33.15 1.76
C SER A 111 19.52 33.56 3.00
N LEU A 112 20.55 32.78 3.39
CA LEU A 112 21.35 33.02 4.60
C LEU A 112 22.81 33.42 4.36
N ASN A 113 23.14 33.91 3.15
CA ASN A 113 24.49 34.36 2.79
C ASN A 113 24.60 35.83 2.33
N TYR A 114 23.66 36.70 2.74
CA TYR A 114 23.76 38.16 2.49
C TYR A 114 23.98 39.00 3.77
N LEU A 115 24.68 38.46 4.77
CA LEU A 115 25.17 39.21 5.92
C LEU A 115 26.62 38.77 6.25
N LYS A 116 27.55 39.21 5.41
CA LYS A 116 28.95 39.44 5.78
C LYS A 116 29.41 40.74 5.15
#